data_AF-A0A2Z6A9V3-F1
#
_entry.id   AF-A0A2Z6A9V3-F1
#
_cell.length_a   1.000
_cell.length_b   1.000
_cell.length_c   1.000
_cell.angle_alpha   90.00
_cell.angle_beta   90.00
_cell.angle_gamma   90.00
#
_symmetry.space_group_name_H-M   'P 1'
#
loop_
_entity.id
_entity.type
_entity.pdbx_description
1 polymer ?
#
loop_
_entity_poly.entity_id
_entity_poly.type
_entity_poly.pdbx_seq_one_letter_code
_entity_poly.pdbx_strand_id
1 'polypeptide(L)'
;MSDNTDANLLLRTIGGPKELTAFLHNMGDHVTRLDRWEPELNEAIRSDARDTTMPAEMATTLRKLLTGELLTLDSRQQLRGWTEADKVAGPLLRSARPAAWFIADKSGAGERGSRGTIAALGPDGKPSRIVGIYTTGSQATM
;
A
#
# COMPACT_ATOMS: atom_id res chain seq x y z
N MET A 1 11.65 3.41 2.37
CA MET A 1 12.61 2.39 2.88
C MET A 1 11.94 1.08 3.25
N SER A 2 10.64 1.06 3.59
CA SER A 2 9.93 -0.19 3.92
C SER A 2 10.52 -0.92 5.13
N ASP A 3 10.87 -0.16 6.17
CA ASP A 3 11.47 -0.69 7.38
C ASP A 3 10.41 -1.41 8.24
N ASN A 4 10.65 -2.70 8.51
CA ASN A 4 9.73 -3.56 9.23
C ASN A 4 9.68 -3.24 10.74
N THR A 5 10.78 -2.76 11.31
CA THR A 5 10.83 -2.37 12.73
C THR A 5 10.00 -1.10 12.94
N ASP A 6 10.16 -0.10 12.07
CA ASP A 6 9.36 1.12 12.13
C ASP A 6 7.87 0.83 11.92
N ALA A 7 7.53 -0.06 10.98
CA ALA A 7 6.14 -0.49 10.75
C ALA A 7 5.53 -1.12 12.02
N ASN A 8 6.26 -2.00 12.70
CA ASN A 8 5.82 -2.59 13.97
C ASN A 8 5.68 -1.55 15.09
N LEU A 9 6.59 -0.57 15.17
CA LEU A 9 6.49 0.50 16.17
C LEU A 9 5.25 1.37 15.93
N LEU A 10 4.99 1.78 14.68
CA LEU A 10 3.77 2.50 14.31
C LEU A 10 2.51 1.69 14.57
N LEU A 11 2.52 0.39 14.27
CA LEU A 11 1.37 -0.47 14.49
C LEU A 11 1.06 -0.63 15.99
N ARG A 12 2.09 -0.61 16.86
CA ARG A 12 1.91 -0.59 18.32
C ARG A 12 1.24 0.69 18.82
N THR A 13 1.54 1.85 18.24
CA THR A 13 0.95 3.13 18.71
C THR A 13 -0.54 3.22 18.44
N ILE A 14 -1.05 2.49 17.44
CA ILE A 14 -2.47 2.42 17.11
C ILE A 14 -3.19 1.20 17.70
N GLY A 15 -2.53 0.38 18.51
CA GLY A 15 -3.16 -0.77 19.19
C GLY A 15 -3.06 -2.12 18.45
N GLY A 16 -2.30 -2.18 17.35
CA GLY A 16 -1.96 -3.43 16.66
C GLY A 16 -2.73 -3.69 15.35
N PRO A 17 -2.50 -4.86 14.71
CA PRO A 17 -3.09 -5.23 13.41
C PRO A 17 -4.62 -5.09 13.34
N LYS A 18 -5.31 -5.47 14.42
CA LYS A 18 -6.77 -5.41 14.49
C LYS A 18 -7.32 -4.00 14.45
N GLU A 19 -6.62 -3.03 15.05
CA GLU A 19 -7.05 -1.63 15.05
C GLU A 19 -6.86 -0.98 13.67
N LEU A 20 -5.81 -1.36 12.94
CA LEU A 20 -5.69 -0.96 11.54
C LEU A 20 -6.83 -1.52 10.69
N THR A 21 -7.17 -2.80 10.89
CA THR A 21 -8.32 -3.43 10.21
C THR A 21 -9.63 -2.72 10.56
N ALA A 22 -9.86 -2.40 11.83
CA ALA A 22 -11.04 -1.66 12.28
C ALA A 22 -11.10 -0.26 11.65
N PHE A 23 -9.97 0.46 11.57
CA PHE A 23 -9.88 1.74 10.88
C PHE A 23 -10.29 1.62 9.40
N LEU A 24 -9.77 0.62 8.68
CA LEU A 24 -10.11 0.37 7.28
C LEU A 24 -11.60 0.08 7.09
N HIS A 25 -12.16 -0.77 7.96
CA HIS A 25 -13.59 -1.10 7.96
C HIS A 25 -14.45 0.13 8.23
N ASN A 26 -14.06 0.97 9.19
CA ASN A 26 -14.80 2.20 9.52
C ASN A 26 -14.81 3.22 8.37
N MET A 27 -13.77 3.24 7.53
CA MET A 27 -13.76 4.07 6.31
C MET A 27 -14.39 3.38 5.09
N GLY A 28 -14.96 2.18 5.26
CA GLY A 28 -15.74 1.45 4.26
C GLY A 28 -14.96 0.46 3.39
N ASP A 29 -13.73 0.08 3.78
CA ASP A 29 -13.03 -1.08 3.21
C ASP A 29 -13.26 -2.28 4.13
N HIS A 30 -14.22 -3.13 3.76
CA HIS A 30 -14.61 -4.31 4.56
C HIS A 30 -13.92 -5.60 4.15
N VAL A 31 -12.90 -5.50 3.28
CA VAL A 31 -12.21 -6.65 2.68
C VAL A 31 -10.78 -6.72 3.17
N THR A 32 -10.09 -5.59 3.23
CA THR A 32 -8.71 -5.53 3.68
C THR A 32 -8.61 -5.89 5.16
N ARG A 33 -7.69 -6.79 5.48
CA ARG A 33 -7.40 -7.21 6.86
C ARG A 33 -5.90 -7.31 7.09
N LEU A 34 -5.49 -6.90 8.28
CA LEU A 34 -4.15 -7.12 8.82
C LEU A 34 -4.29 -7.92 10.12
N ASP A 35 -3.65 -9.08 10.16
CA ASP A 35 -3.79 -10.08 11.22
C ASP A 35 -2.50 -10.26 12.01
N ARG A 36 -1.35 -10.01 11.38
CA ARG A 36 -0.03 -10.26 11.95
C ARG A 36 0.88 -9.04 11.90
N TRP A 37 2.01 -9.17 12.57
CA TRP A 37 3.08 -8.18 12.62
C TRP A 37 4.12 -8.48 11.53
N GLU A 38 5.04 -7.55 11.34
CA GLU A 38 6.25 -7.86 10.58
C GLU A 38 7.18 -8.77 11.41
N PRO A 39 7.83 -9.78 10.80
CA PRO A 39 7.77 -10.13 9.37
C PRO A 39 6.67 -11.13 8.98
N GLU A 40 5.93 -11.71 9.94
CA GLU A 40 5.03 -12.85 9.70
C GLU A 40 3.88 -12.55 8.75
N LEU A 41 3.46 -11.29 8.61
CA LEU A 41 2.42 -10.88 7.65
C LEU A 41 2.79 -11.19 6.18
N ASN A 42 4.07 -11.44 5.89
CA ASN A 42 4.58 -11.70 4.54
C ASN A 42 4.55 -13.18 4.10
N GLU A 43 4.01 -14.10 4.91
CA GLU A 43 4.04 -15.55 4.61
C GLU A 43 3.33 -15.96 3.29
N ALA A 44 2.32 -15.17 2.88
CA ALA A 44 1.58 -15.32 1.62
C ALA A 44 1.11 -16.74 1.29
N ILE A 45 0.65 -17.50 2.29
CA ILE A 45 0.19 -18.88 2.12
C ILE A 45 -1.05 -18.90 1.21
N ARG A 46 -1.06 -19.79 0.21
CA ARG A 46 -2.19 -19.95 -0.71
C ARG A 46 -3.46 -20.28 0.09
N SER A 47 -4.54 -19.55 -0.20
CA SER A 47 -5.86 -19.69 0.45
C SER A 47 -5.88 -19.32 1.94
N ASP A 48 -4.80 -18.78 2.50
CA ASP A 48 -4.84 -18.11 3.78
C ASP A 48 -5.39 -16.69 3.60
N ALA A 49 -6.44 -16.34 4.34
CA ALA A 49 -7.07 -15.04 4.25
C ALA A 49 -6.33 -13.96 5.06
N ARG A 50 -5.39 -14.33 5.93
CA ARG A 50 -4.68 -13.38 6.79
C ARG A 50 -3.83 -12.41 5.97
N ASP A 51 -3.82 -11.14 6.37
CA ASP A 51 -2.99 -10.09 5.77
C ASP A 51 -3.26 -9.87 4.26
N THR A 52 -4.53 -9.94 3.86
CA THR A 52 -4.95 -9.83 2.46
C THR A 52 -5.82 -8.61 2.18
N THR A 53 -5.89 -8.25 0.89
CA THR A 53 -6.78 -7.23 0.34
C THR A 53 -7.24 -7.66 -1.05
N MET A 54 -8.17 -6.93 -1.64
CA MET A 54 -8.48 -6.99 -3.07
C MET A 54 -7.94 -5.73 -3.78
N PRO A 55 -7.42 -5.85 -5.02
CA PRO A 55 -6.86 -4.70 -5.73
C PRO A 55 -7.81 -3.50 -5.85
N ALA A 56 -9.11 -3.76 -6.05
CA ALA A 56 -10.14 -2.72 -6.16
C ALA A 56 -10.38 -1.98 -4.84
N GLU A 57 -10.35 -2.70 -3.71
CA GLU A 57 -10.56 -2.14 -2.37
C GLU A 57 -9.36 -1.31 -1.96
N MET A 58 -8.14 -1.82 -2.12
CA MET A 58 -6.93 -1.04 -1.84
C MET A 58 -6.81 0.21 -2.72
N ALA A 59 -7.23 0.13 -3.99
CA ALA A 59 -7.28 1.30 -4.86
C ALA A 59 -8.29 2.36 -4.36
N THR A 60 -9.44 1.92 -3.87
CA THR A 60 -10.46 2.80 -3.29
C THR A 60 -9.97 3.41 -1.98
N THR A 61 -9.34 2.62 -1.11
CA THR A 61 -8.71 3.05 0.14
C THR A 61 -7.65 4.10 -0.12
N LEU A 62 -6.70 3.85 -1.04
CA LEU A 62 -5.67 4.83 -1.37
C LEU A 62 -6.25 6.13 -1.93
N ARG A 63 -7.28 6.06 -2.78
CA ARG A 63 -7.99 7.26 -3.27
C ARG A 63 -8.59 8.06 -2.12
N LYS A 64 -9.30 7.41 -1.19
CA LYS A 64 -9.90 8.07 -0.02
C LYS A 64 -8.84 8.75 0.85
N LEU A 65 -7.70 8.09 1.08
CA LEU A 65 -6.60 8.65 1.89
C LEU A 65 -5.90 9.83 1.21
N LEU A 66 -5.67 9.78 -0.12
CA LEU A 66 -4.89 10.79 -0.82
C LEU A 66 -5.70 11.97 -1.36
N THR A 67 -7.00 11.80 -1.61
CA THR A 67 -7.83 12.85 -2.21
C THR A 67 -9.14 13.12 -1.48
N GLY A 68 -9.65 12.17 -0.68
CA GLY A 68 -10.89 12.32 0.08
C GLY A 68 -10.71 13.10 1.38
N GLU A 69 -11.80 13.34 2.12
CA GLU A 69 -11.82 14.22 3.29
C GLU A 69 -11.56 13.52 4.64
N LEU A 70 -11.17 12.25 4.62
CA LEU A 70 -10.91 11.46 5.84
C LEU A 70 -9.74 12.02 6.66
N LEU A 71 -8.69 12.49 5.98
CA LEU A 71 -7.52 13.10 6.59
C LEU A 71 -7.61 14.63 6.48
N THR A 72 -7.08 15.30 7.51
CA THR A 72 -6.79 16.75 7.44
C THR A 72 -5.90 17.04 6.23
N LEU A 73 -5.92 18.28 5.74
CA LEU A 73 -5.13 18.67 4.58
C LEU A 73 -3.63 18.39 4.81
N ASP A 74 -3.11 18.72 5.99
CA ASP A 74 -1.70 18.52 6.35
C ASP A 74 -1.33 17.04 6.39
N SER A 75 -2.13 16.19 7.02
CA SER A 75 -1.90 14.74 7.05
C SER A 75 -1.94 14.11 5.65
N ARG A 76 -2.82 14.61 4.78
CA ARG A 76 -2.91 14.17 3.38
C ARG A 76 -1.69 14.59 2.57
N GLN A 77 -1.18 15.81 2.79
CA GLN A 77 0.05 16.28 2.16
C GLN A 77 1.26 15.48 2.67
N GLN A 78 1.31 15.18 3.96
CA GLN A 78 2.36 14.36 4.56
C GLN A 78 2.40 12.94 3.97
N LEU A 79 1.25 12.26 3.91
CA LEU A 79 1.15 10.91 3.35
C LEU A 79 1.56 10.88 1.87
N ARG A 80 1.16 11.90 1.12
CA ARG A 80 1.55 12.06 -0.29
C ARG A 80 3.05 12.29 -0.43
N GLY A 81 3.62 13.19 0.35
CA GLY A 81 5.07 13.46 0.34
C GLY A 81 5.89 12.21 0.66
N TRP A 82 5.47 11.41 1.65
CA TRP A 82 6.13 10.14 1.96
C TRP A 82 6.06 9.13 0.81
N THR A 83 4.92 9.01 0.14
CA THR A 83 4.73 8.05 -0.96
C THR A 83 5.36 8.51 -2.28
N GLU A 84 5.47 9.82 -2.52
CA GLU A 84 6.27 10.38 -3.63
C GLU A 84 7.77 10.16 -3.40
N ALA A 85 8.23 10.30 -2.16
CA ALA A 85 9.62 10.13 -1.78
C ALA A 85 10.06 8.66 -1.64
N ASP A 86 9.23 7.68 -2.02
CA ASP A 86 9.63 6.27 -1.93
C ASP A 86 10.87 5.98 -2.79
N LYS A 87 11.79 5.21 -2.20
CA LYS A 87 13.08 4.84 -2.79
C LYS A 87 13.13 3.36 -3.20
N VAL A 88 12.07 2.59 -2.94
CA VAL A 88 12.06 1.13 -3.14
C VAL A 88 11.38 0.75 -4.45
N ALA A 89 10.31 1.44 -4.83
CA ALA A 89 9.48 1.09 -5.98
C ALA A 89 10.02 1.55 -7.35
N GLY A 90 11.26 2.07 -7.42
CA GLY A 90 11.87 2.62 -8.64
C GLY A 90 11.75 1.71 -9.89
N PRO A 91 12.07 0.41 -9.79
CA PRO A 91 11.94 -0.51 -10.93
C PRO A 91 10.50 -0.87 -11.33
N LEU A 92 9.49 -0.58 -10.50
CA LEU A 92 8.09 -0.99 -10.73
C LEU A 92 7.35 0.02 -11.62
N LEU A 93 6.17 0.50 -11.23
CA LEU A 93 5.39 1.46 -12.02
C LEU A 93 6.15 2.75 -12.31
N ARG A 94 7.11 3.13 -11.45
CA ARG A 94 7.98 4.28 -11.69
C ARG A 94 8.80 4.17 -12.98
N SER A 95 9.22 2.96 -13.37
CA SER A 95 10.05 2.74 -14.57
C SER A 95 9.24 2.74 -15.87
N ALA A 96 7.93 2.45 -15.80
CA ALA A 96 7.06 2.32 -16.95
C ALA A 96 6.13 3.52 -17.19
N ARG A 97 6.12 4.53 -16.29
CA ARG A 97 5.22 5.68 -16.42
C ARG A 97 5.69 6.67 -17.50
N PRO A 98 4.77 7.42 -18.12
CA PRO A 98 5.17 8.52 -19.00
C PRO A 98 6.02 9.55 -18.24
N ALA A 99 6.99 10.15 -18.94
CA ALA A 99 7.84 11.19 -18.38
C ALA A 99 7.00 12.35 -17.82
N ALA A 100 7.49 12.98 -16.73
CA ALA A 100 6.83 14.06 -16.01
C ALA A 100 5.48 13.72 -15.31
N TRP A 101 5.02 12.46 -15.35
CA TRP A 101 3.85 12.08 -14.56
C TRP A 101 4.18 12.04 -13.07
N PHE A 102 3.26 12.61 -12.29
CA PHE A 102 3.18 12.44 -10.85
C PHE A 102 3.09 10.96 -10.53
N ILE A 103 3.80 10.54 -9.47
CA ILE A 103 3.60 9.22 -8.88
C ILE A 103 3.85 9.25 -7.37
N ALA A 104 2.89 8.70 -6.65
CA ALA A 104 2.97 8.39 -5.23
C ALA A 104 2.65 6.90 -5.08
N ASP A 105 3.60 6.11 -4.58
CA ASP A 105 3.47 4.66 -4.60
C ASP A 105 4.08 3.97 -3.37
N LYS A 106 3.69 2.70 -3.22
CA LYS A 106 4.30 1.79 -2.27
C LYS A 106 4.39 0.40 -2.88
N SER A 107 5.59 -0.18 -2.84
CA SER A 107 5.82 -1.59 -3.19
C SER A 107 5.67 -2.52 -1.99
N GLY A 108 5.30 -3.77 -2.24
CA GLY A 108 5.34 -4.88 -1.27
C GLY A 108 5.98 -6.12 -1.89
N ALA A 109 6.76 -6.86 -1.11
CA ALA A 109 7.30 -8.16 -1.47
C ALA A 109 7.04 -9.10 -0.29
N GLY A 110 6.74 -10.36 -0.58
CA GLY A 110 6.56 -11.37 0.45
C GLY A 110 7.02 -12.73 -0.04
N GLU A 111 6.83 -13.73 0.80
CA GLU A 111 7.20 -15.11 0.51
C GLU A 111 6.43 -15.67 -0.69
N ARG A 112 6.89 -16.82 -1.19
CA ARG A 112 6.21 -17.60 -2.25
C ARG A 112 6.02 -16.80 -3.56
N GLY A 113 7.02 -15.98 -3.89
CA GLY A 113 7.04 -15.19 -5.13
C GLY A 113 5.94 -14.12 -5.16
N SER A 114 5.62 -13.54 -4.01
CA SER A 114 4.61 -12.49 -3.89
C SER A 114 5.21 -11.11 -4.13
N ARG A 115 4.60 -10.35 -5.04
CA ARG A 115 4.99 -8.98 -5.35
C ARG A 115 3.75 -8.13 -5.58
N GLY A 116 3.76 -6.91 -5.03
CA GLY A 116 2.69 -5.96 -5.21
C GLY A 116 3.18 -4.52 -5.32
N THR A 117 2.35 -3.68 -5.92
CA THR A 117 2.51 -2.23 -5.93
C THR A 117 1.14 -1.57 -5.99
N ILE A 118 0.98 -0.51 -5.22
CA ILE A 118 -0.17 0.39 -5.29
C ILE A 118 0.35 1.80 -5.55
N ALA A 119 -0.22 2.49 -6.53
CA ALA A 119 0.24 3.81 -6.95
C ALA A 119 -0.91 4.74 -7.31
N ALA A 120 -0.77 6.00 -6.93
CA ALA A 120 -1.52 7.11 -7.49
C ALA A 120 -0.67 7.81 -8.56
N LEU A 121 -1.23 8.05 -9.73
CA LEU A 121 -0.51 8.58 -10.90
C LEU A 121 -1.35 9.54 -11.74
N GLY A 122 -0.70 10.47 -12.43
CA GLY A 122 -1.36 11.38 -13.35
C GLY A 122 -0.48 12.51 -13.89
N PRO A 123 -1.00 13.30 -14.84
CA PRO A 123 -0.31 14.47 -15.39
C PRO A 123 -0.36 15.67 -14.42
N ASP A 124 0.36 16.73 -14.76
CA ASP A 124 0.30 18.06 -14.13
C ASP A 124 0.49 18.07 -12.59
N GLY A 125 1.31 17.14 -12.08
CA GLY A 125 1.60 17.04 -10.65
C GLY A 125 0.42 16.52 -9.80
N LYS A 126 -0.62 15.93 -10.42
CA LYS A 126 -1.84 15.51 -9.72
C LYS A 126 -2.17 14.03 -9.92
N PRO A 127 -2.65 13.33 -8.88
CA PRO A 127 -3.17 11.98 -9.04
C PRO A 127 -4.51 12.02 -9.80
N SER A 128 -4.58 11.37 -10.96
CA SER A 128 -5.82 11.21 -11.75
C SER A 128 -6.28 9.76 -11.83
N ARG A 129 -5.39 8.81 -11.51
CA ARG A 129 -5.62 7.36 -11.58
C ARG A 129 -4.98 6.70 -10.37
N ILE A 130 -5.60 5.61 -9.91
CA ILE A 130 -5.01 4.68 -8.96
C ILE A 130 -4.81 3.34 -9.67
N VAL A 131 -3.65 2.72 -9.50
CA VAL A 131 -3.31 1.41 -10.05
C VAL A 131 -2.79 0.52 -8.95
N GLY A 132 -3.44 -0.62 -8.74
CA GLY A 132 -3.02 -1.69 -7.83
C GLY A 132 -2.72 -2.96 -8.61
N ILE A 133 -1.50 -3.47 -8.50
CA ILE A 133 -1.05 -4.71 -9.15
C ILE A 133 -0.52 -5.63 -8.06
N TYR A 134 -1.02 -6.86 -8.03
CA TYR A 134 -0.64 -7.88 -7.06
C TYR A 134 -0.44 -9.20 -7.78
N THR A 135 0.65 -9.89 -7.43
CA THR A 135 1.04 -11.19 -7.98
C THR A 135 1.52 -12.08 -6.82
N THR A 136 1.28 -13.38 -6.92
CA THR A 136 1.74 -14.38 -5.95
C THR A 136 1.92 -15.72 -6.65
N GLY A 137 2.77 -16.59 -6.10
CA GLY A 137 3.08 -17.90 -6.71
C GLY A 137 4.00 -17.82 -7.92
N SER A 138 4.67 -16.69 -8.15
CA SER A 138 5.65 -16.57 -9.23
C SER A 138 6.89 -17.42 -8.92
N GLN A 139 7.37 -18.15 -9.94
CA GLN A 139 8.68 -18.82 -9.89
C GLN A 139 9.80 -17.99 -10.52
N ALA A 140 9.48 -16.79 -11.02
CA ALA A 140 10.50 -15.88 -11.55
C ALA A 140 11.39 -15.38 -10.42
N THR A 141 12.71 -15.38 -10.65
CA THR A 141 13.68 -14.76 -9.76
C THR A 141 13.59 -13.23 -9.87
N MET A 142 13.77 -12.54 -8.74
CA MET A 142 13.84 -11.07 -8.70
C MET A 142 15.09 -10.51 -9.39
#